data_AF-A0A7Y2ZLM3-F1
#
_entry.id   AF-A0A7Y2ZLM3-F1
#
_cell.length_a   1.000
_cell.length_b   1.000
_cell.length_c   1.000
_cell.angle_alpha   90.00
_cell.angle_beta   90.00
_cell.angle_gamma   90.00
#
_symmetry.space_group_name_H-M   'P 1'
#
loop_
_entity.id
_entity.type
_entity.pdbx_description
1 polymer ?
#
loop_
_entity_poly.entity_id
_entity_poly.type
_entity_poly.pdbx_seq_one_letter_code
_entity_poly.pdbx_strand_id
1 'polypeptide(L)'
;ATCKNSSAMLFVGAKVSQFALLPQGRVEATERVMNMVKQMDAEGFGNCTNTGACEVECPKEISLDVIARMNREYLKASIKS
;
A
#
# COMPACT_ATOMS: atom_id res chain seq x y z
N ALA A 1 5.76 -3.58 -15.70
CA ALA A 1 5.92 -3.10 -14.31
C ALA A 1 7.41 -2.87 -14.07
N THR A 2 7.86 -1.61 -14.13
CA THR A 2 9.30 -1.25 -14.17
C THR A 2 9.98 -1.37 -12.80
N CYS A 3 9.22 -1.30 -11.72
CA CYS A 3 9.76 -1.43 -10.37
C CYS A 3 10.08 -2.88 -10.02
N LYS A 4 11.14 -3.11 -9.23
CA LYS A 4 11.62 -4.44 -8.80
C LYS A 4 10.54 -5.28 -8.12
N ASN A 5 9.58 -4.64 -7.47
CA ASN A 5 8.43 -5.30 -6.83
C ASN A 5 7.17 -5.32 -7.71
N SER A 6 7.32 -5.20 -9.03
CA SER A 6 6.21 -5.07 -9.97
C SER A 6 5.18 -3.98 -9.62
N SER A 7 5.61 -2.94 -8.89
CA SER A 7 4.76 -1.87 -8.36
C SER A 7 3.69 -2.34 -7.35
N ALA A 8 3.84 -3.54 -6.76
CA ALA A 8 2.88 -4.13 -5.84
C ALA A 8 2.61 -3.24 -4.62
N MET A 9 3.64 -2.74 -3.94
CA MET A 9 3.46 -1.83 -2.81
C MET A 9 2.82 -0.49 -3.20
N LEU A 10 3.10 0.03 -4.40
CA LEU A 10 2.46 1.26 -4.87
C LEU A 10 0.96 1.02 -5.10
N PHE A 11 0.61 -0.10 -5.73
CA PHE A 11 -0.78 -0.49 -5.95
C PHE A 11 -1.54 -0.68 -4.64
N VAL A 12 -1.01 -1.50 -3.72
CA VAL A 12 -1.65 -1.78 -2.44
C VAL A 12 -1.75 -0.50 -1.61
N GLY A 13 -0.68 0.31 -1.56
CA GLY A 13 -0.69 1.57 -0.85
C GLY A 13 -1.70 2.56 -1.42
N ALA A 14 -1.87 2.61 -2.74
CA ALA A 14 -2.89 3.42 -3.39
C ALA A 14 -4.31 2.98 -3.00
N LYS A 15 -4.60 1.68 -3.00
CA LYS A 15 -5.90 1.14 -2.60
C LYS A 15 -6.20 1.39 -1.12
N VAL A 16 -5.23 1.15 -0.23
CA VAL A 16 -5.37 1.45 1.20
C VAL A 16 -5.63 2.94 1.41
N SER A 17 -4.85 3.79 0.73
CA SER A 17 -5.01 5.26 0.80
C SER A 17 -6.36 5.73 0.27
N GLN A 18 -6.84 5.16 -0.84
CA GLN A 18 -8.13 5.48 -1.43
C GLN A 18 -9.26 5.29 -0.41
N PHE A 19 -9.28 4.16 0.30
CA PHE A 19 -10.33 3.86 1.27
C PHE A 19 -10.12 4.53 2.63
N ALA A 20 -8.86 4.79 3.02
CA ALA A 20 -8.55 5.48 4.28
C ALA A 20 -9.02 6.95 4.30
N LEU A 21 -9.14 7.57 3.12
CA LEU A 21 -9.64 8.95 3.00
C LEU A 21 -11.17 9.04 3.08
N LEU A 22 -11.88 7.91 3.01
CA LEU A 22 -13.33 7.86 3.09
C LEU A 22 -13.78 7.57 4.53
N PRO A 23 -14.79 8.30 5.07
CA PRO A 23 -15.27 8.06 6.43
C PRO A 23 -15.87 6.65 6.60
N GLN A 24 -16.48 6.09 5.56
CA GLN A 24 -17.06 4.74 5.56
C GLN A 24 -15.99 3.66 5.76
N GLY A 25 -14.78 3.88 5.24
CA GLY A 25 -13.69 2.92 5.29
C GLY A 25 -12.97 2.84 6.63
N ARG A 26 -13.38 3.60 7.66
CA ARG A 26 -12.71 3.67 8.97
C ARG A 26 -12.92 2.42 9.82
N VAL A 27 -14.12 1.83 9.79
CA VAL A 27 -14.46 0.65 10.61
C VAL A 27 -13.62 -0.55 10.18
N GLU A 28 -13.49 -0.76 8.87
CA GLU A 28 -12.74 -1.86 8.27
C GLU A 28 -11.24 -1.56 8.07
N ALA A 29 -10.76 -0.38 8.49
CA ALA A 29 -9.40 0.07 8.12
C ALA A 29 -8.30 -0.89 8.58
N THR A 30 -8.39 -1.38 9.81
CA THR A 30 -7.45 -2.32 10.42
C THR A 30 -7.45 -3.66 9.68
N GLU A 31 -8.62 -4.26 9.50
CA GLU A 31 -8.75 -5.56 8.81
C GLU A 31 -8.33 -5.46 7.34
N ARG A 32 -8.74 -4.38 6.65
CA ARG A 32 -8.38 -4.13 5.25
C ARG A 32 -6.88 -4.05 5.05
N VAL A 33 -6.17 -3.23 5.84
CA VAL A 33 -4.72 -3.08 5.64
C VAL A 33 -3.98 -4.38 5.94
N MET A 34 -4.37 -5.11 6.98
CA MET A 34 -3.78 -6.41 7.32
C MET A 34 -4.00 -7.44 6.21
N ASN A 35 -5.22 -7.56 5.71
CA ASN A 35 -5.56 -8.52 4.65
C ASN A 35 -4.88 -8.17 3.33
N MET A 36 -4.83 -6.88 2.96
CA MET A 36 -4.18 -6.45 1.73
C MET A 36 -2.66 -6.63 1.75
N VAL A 37 -2.00 -6.33 2.88
CA VAL A 37 -0.56 -6.58 3.04
C VAL A 37 -0.27 -8.09 3.05
N LYS A 38 -1.07 -8.87 3.78
CA LYS A 38 -0.93 -10.33 3.79
C LYS A 38 -1.05 -10.94 2.39
N GLN A 39 -2.01 -10.48 1.58
CA GLN A 39 -2.12 -10.94 0.20
C GLN A 39 -0.91 -10.50 -0.63
N MET A 40 -0.49 -9.24 -0.52
CA MET A 40 0.68 -8.71 -1.22
C MET A 40 1.94 -9.54 -0.94
N ASP A 41 2.15 -9.91 0.32
CA ASP A 41 3.27 -10.75 0.75
C ASP A 41 3.14 -12.18 0.20
N ALA A 42 1.92 -12.74 0.17
CA ALA A 42 1.65 -14.06 -0.40
C ALA A 42 1.92 -14.13 -1.92
N GLU A 43 1.73 -13.03 -2.65
CA GLU A 43 2.08 -12.95 -4.08
C GLU A 43 3.60 -12.90 -4.33
N GLY A 44 4.41 -12.65 -3.29
CA GLY A 44 5.87 -12.79 -3.38
C GLY A 44 6.59 -11.73 -4.22
N PHE A 45 5.94 -10.60 -4.52
CA PHE A 45 6.57 -9.51 -5.30
C PHE A 45 7.70 -8.78 -4.55
N GLY A 46 7.83 -9.00 -3.24
CA GLY A 46 8.87 -8.39 -2.41
C GLY A 46 8.60 -6.94 -2.02
N ASN A 47 9.53 -6.38 -1.24
CA ASN A 47 9.36 -5.08 -0.60
C ASN A 47 9.94 -3.90 -1.41
N CYS A 48 9.46 -2.70 -1.11
CA CYS A 48 9.90 -1.45 -1.70
C CYS A 48 11.34 -1.14 -1.26
N THR A 49 12.20 -0.85 -2.24
CA THR A 49 13.58 -0.40 -2.04
C THR A 49 13.76 1.10 -2.30
N ASN A 50 12.67 1.87 -2.32
CA ASN A 50 12.64 3.31 -2.59
C ASN A 50 13.31 3.74 -3.91
N THR A 51 13.24 2.90 -4.93
CA THR A 51 13.83 3.20 -6.26
C THR A 51 13.02 4.24 -7.05
N GLY A 52 11.72 4.39 -6.78
CA GLY A 52 10.86 5.40 -7.42
C GLY A 52 10.42 5.11 -8.87
N ALA A 53 10.91 4.04 -9.50
CA ALA A 53 10.53 3.69 -10.87
C ALA A 53 9.01 3.46 -11.08
N CYS A 54 8.27 3.06 -10.05
CA CYS A 54 6.82 2.86 -10.13
C CYS A 54 6.01 4.17 -10.14
N GLU A 55 6.51 5.25 -9.54
CA GLU A 55 5.86 6.56 -9.53
C GLU A 55 6.07 7.27 -10.87
N VAL A 56 7.31 7.26 -11.39
CA VAL A 56 7.70 7.93 -12.64
C VAL A 56 6.92 7.41 -13.85
N GLU A 57 6.73 6.09 -13.94
CA GLU A 57 6.05 5.44 -15.06
C GLU A 57 4.52 5.38 -14.88
N CYS A 58 3.99 5.86 -13.74
CA CYS A 58 2.57 5.73 -13.45
C CYS A 58 1.75 6.73 -14.28
N PRO A 59 0.86 6.29 -15.19
CA PRO A 59 0.02 7.20 -15.98
C PRO A 59 -1.05 7.91 -15.13
N LYS A 60 -1.17 7.54 -13.85
CA LYS A 60 -2.08 8.13 -12.87
C LYS A 60 -1.35 9.00 -11.85
N GLU A 61 -0.04 9.20 -12.02
CA GLU A 61 0.77 10.10 -11.19
C GLU A 61 0.62 9.81 -9.69
N ILE A 62 0.55 8.52 -9.33
CA ILE A 62 0.41 8.10 -7.94
C ILE A 62 1.75 8.27 -7.24
N SER A 63 1.79 9.12 -6.23
CA SER A 63 3.01 9.36 -5.47
C SER A 63 3.34 8.25 -4.48
N LEU A 64 4.64 8.07 -4.19
CA LEU A 64 5.15 7.12 -3.19
C LEU A 64 4.62 7.37 -1.76
N ASP A 65 4.05 8.54 -1.48
CA ASP A 65 3.39 8.87 -0.21
C ASP A 65 2.30 7.88 0.19
N VAL A 66 1.66 7.24 -0.79
CA VAL A 66 0.65 6.18 -0.53
C VAL A 66 1.26 4.96 0.14
N ILE A 67 2.52 4.64 -0.16
CA ILE A 67 3.28 3.55 0.48
C ILE A 67 3.59 3.93 1.92
N ALA A 68 4.02 5.16 2.16
CA ALA A 68 4.27 5.66 3.51
C ALA A 68 2.99 5.65 4.36
N ARG A 69 1.84 6.02 3.78
CA ARG A 69 0.53 5.93 4.46
C ARG A 69 0.16 4.48 4.77
N MET A 70 0.32 3.57 3.80
CA MET A 70 0.06 2.14 3.99
C MET A 70 0.88 1.57 5.15
N ASN A 71 2.19 1.84 5.20
CA ASN A 71 3.07 1.37 6.27
C ASN A 71 2.64 1.89 7.64
N ARG A 72 2.20 3.15 7.73
CA ARG A 72 1.66 3.74 8.97
C ARG A 72 0.36 3.07 9.40
N GLU A 73 -0.56 2.83 8.47
CA GLU A 73 -1.83 2.15 8.76
C GLU A 73 -1.60 0.69 9.18
N TYR A 74 -0.67 0.00 8.52
CA TYR A 74 -0.27 -1.36 8.88
C TYR A 74 0.34 -1.41 10.29
N LEU A 75 1.28 -0.51 10.60
CA LEU A 75 1.87 -0.44 11.94
C LEU A 75 0.82 -0.15 13.03
N LYS A 76 -0.09 0.80 12.79
CA LYS A 76 -1.21 1.06 13.71
C LYS A 76 -2.09 -0.18 13.89
N ALA A 77 -2.36 -0.91 12.82
CA ALA A 77 -3.15 -2.13 12.86
C ALA A 77 -2.45 -3.22 13.68
N SER A 78 -1.15 -3.44 13.48
CA SER A 78 -0.36 -4.43 14.21
C SER A 78 -0.26 -4.16 15.72
N ILE A 79 -0.30 -2.89 16.14
CA ILE A 79 -0.25 -2.52 17.58
C ILE A 79 -1.64 -2.60 18.24
N LYS A 80 -2.72 -2.41 17.47
CA LYS A 80 -4.10 -2.48 17.98
C LYS A 80 -4.62 -3.93 18.09
N SER A 81 -3.94 -4.87 17.44
CA SER A 81 -4.32 -6.30 17.36
C SER A 81 -4.05 -7.06 18.66
#